data_AF-Q4DNN5-F1
#
_entry.id   AF-Q4DNN5-F1
#
_cell.length_a   1.000
_cell.length_b   1.000
_cell.length_c   1.000
_cell.angle_alpha   90.00
_cell.angle_beta   90.00
_cell.angle_gamma   90.00
#
_symmetry.space_group_name_H-M   'P 1'
#
loop_
_entity.id
_entity.type
_entity.pdbx_description
1 polymer ?
#
loop_
_entity_poly.entity_id
_entity_poly.type
_entity_poly.pdbx_seq_one_letter_code
_entity_poly.pdbx_strand_id
1 'polypeptide(L)'
;MRRWSGLPLAPLWGLIGRRRVSGDDRSGDSSAFLSDDEALRGELASALETEGEAAPLDIMQHHPLEAATMSSSTSTIYLEKIARPPARFDLLTNSFVYKWQTKAALARKVSGPMREWAAELKYRTGVHMELEPTFPERIPDEESKTGEGDTYETADDVDITVYLFGSERGIFNCHKLMETAIQQDPVYVRLGVFRRLHGSNEVEWLMLRRINREMRPPDIPPISLKLPGKWTLLYERYKEAAIRTLWEETGITVDPTSVFPTAQLYQTSPKYYWRVPVRYFVAEVPHDVRVEGPQVVPTQYMRNWDVRLLRQSPDPIDRAWAQLADPITGCAWMKAPMIDELQKPLRGEKYMATRYTPPPYSNLQEVVGLGDGDQDTQNKETEAADPNA
;
A
#
# COMPACT_ATOMS: atom_id res chain seq x y z
N MET A 1 -45.91 -4.35 -6.31
CA MET A 1 -47.00 -5.04 -5.58
C MET A 1 -46.47 -6.37 -5.03
N ARG A 2 -46.86 -6.74 -3.80
CA ARG A 2 -46.47 -7.92 -2.98
C ARG A 2 -45.18 -7.82 -2.13
N ARG A 3 -45.36 -7.33 -0.89
CA ARG A 3 -44.55 -7.67 0.30
C ARG A 3 -45.03 -9.02 0.86
N TRP A 4 -44.11 -9.88 1.28
CA TRP A 4 -44.38 -10.96 2.23
C TRP A 4 -43.37 -10.84 3.37
N SER A 5 -43.90 -10.61 4.57
CA SER A 5 -43.21 -10.58 5.86
C SER A 5 -43.49 -11.89 6.60
N GLY A 6 -42.52 -12.39 7.36
CA GLY A 6 -42.69 -13.51 8.29
C GLY A 6 -41.52 -13.61 9.27
N LEU A 7 -41.61 -12.89 10.39
CA LEU A 7 -40.98 -13.25 11.66
C LEU A 7 -42.01 -14.05 12.47
N PRO A 8 -41.59 -14.89 13.45
CA PRO A 8 -41.77 -14.44 14.84
C PRO A 8 -40.81 -14.99 15.92
N LEU A 9 -40.59 -14.13 16.93
CA LEU A 9 -40.65 -14.35 18.39
C LEU A 9 -39.57 -15.17 19.15
N ALA A 10 -38.66 -14.41 19.80
CA ALA A 10 -38.28 -14.27 21.24
C ALA A 10 -39.05 -15.11 22.32
N PRO A 11 -38.77 -15.07 23.67
CA PRO A 11 -38.09 -14.00 24.46
C PRO A 11 -37.41 -14.35 25.84
N LEU A 12 -36.93 -13.27 26.51
CA LEU A 12 -37.16 -12.88 27.93
C LEU A 12 -36.19 -13.33 29.07
N TRP A 13 -35.72 -12.34 29.87
CA TRP A 13 -35.55 -12.19 31.36
C TRP A 13 -34.36 -11.23 31.63
N GLY A 14 -34.46 -10.01 32.16
CA GLY A 14 -34.75 -9.56 33.55
C GLY A 14 -33.83 -8.34 33.84
N LEU A 15 -34.35 -7.11 34.01
CA LEU A 15 -34.70 -6.37 35.24
C LEU A 15 -33.59 -5.47 35.87
N ILE A 16 -33.93 -4.16 35.95
CA ILE A 16 -33.62 -3.13 36.98
C ILE A 16 -32.39 -2.21 36.81
N GLY A 17 -32.66 -0.88 36.80
CA GLY A 17 -31.71 0.14 37.29
C GLY A 17 -31.74 1.51 36.60
N ARG A 18 -32.55 2.46 37.10
CA ARG A 18 -32.60 3.89 36.68
C ARG A 18 -31.29 4.65 36.99
N ARG A 19 -30.77 5.46 36.04
CA ARG A 19 -30.39 6.88 36.26
C ARG A 19 -30.08 7.61 34.94
N ARG A 20 -30.51 8.87 34.85
CA ARG A 20 -30.33 9.81 33.74
C ARG A 20 -28.86 10.01 33.37
N VAL A 21 -28.54 10.01 32.08
CA VAL A 21 -27.36 10.70 31.52
C VAL A 21 -27.84 11.48 30.29
N SER A 22 -27.66 12.79 30.37
CA SER A 22 -27.66 13.75 29.27
C SER A 22 -26.19 13.98 28.92
N GLY A 23 -25.85 14.01 27.64
CA GLY A 23 -24.48 14.22 27.16
C GLY A 23 -24.16 13.26 26.03
N ASP A 24 -24.58 13.61 24.83
CA ASP A 24 -24.18 12.93 23.59
C ASP A 24 -22.80 13.50 23.19
N ASP A 25 -21.76 13.09 23.91
CA ASP A 25 -20.36 13.29 23.50
C ASP A 25 -19.90 12.00 22.83
N ARG A 26 -19.90 12.00 21.49
CA ARG A 26 -19.16 11.02 20.70
C ARG A 26 -17.67 11.24 20.93
N SER A 27 -17.13 10.65 21.98
CA SER A 27 -15.70 10.41 22.11
C SER A 27 -15.28 9.43 21.02
N GLY A 28 -14.71 9.96 19.93
CA GLY A 28 -14.08 9.14 18.89
C GLY A 28 -12.97 8.30 19.49
N ASP A 29 -13.00 7.00 19.18
CA ASP A 29 -12.07 5.97 19.63
C ASP A 29 -10.60 6.39 19.45
N SER A 30 -9.97 6.81 20.55
CA SER A 30 -8.51 7.02 20.62
C SER A 30 -7.73 5.70 20.70
N SER A 31 -8.43 4.57 20.80
CA SER A 31 -7.85 3.22 20.87
C SER A 31 -7.30 2.74 19.52
N ALA A 32 -7.91 3.14 18.41
CA ALA A 32 -7.47 2.77 17.06
C ALA A 32 -6.08 3.36 16.71
N PHE A 33 -5.77 4.56 17.21
CA PHE A 33 -4.49 5.23 16.94
C PHE A 33 -3.28 4.57 17.61
N LEU A 34 -3.47 3.98 18.80
CA LEU A 34 -2.38 3.32 19.52
C LEU A 34 -2.00 2.00 18.87
N SER A 35 -2.98 1.26 18.33
CA SER A 35 -2.72 0.00 17.62
C SER A 35 -1.93 0.19 16.33
N ASP A 36 -2.10 1.34 15.66
CA ASP A 36 -1.42 1.65 14.39
C ASP A 36 0.06 1.93 14.58
N ASP A 37 0.44 2.65 15.64
CA ASP A 37 1.83 2.87 16.02
C ASP A 37 2.51 1.55 16.40
N GLU A 38 1.81 0.62 17.07
CA GLU A 38 2.38 -0.67 17.52
C GLU A 38 2.69 -1.62 16.34
N ALA A 39 1.76 -1.73 15.39
CA ALA A 39 1.92 -2.57 14.20
C ALA A 39 3.06 -2.07 13.29
N LEU A 40 3.11 -0.76 13.05
CA LEU A 40 4.19 -0.12 12.28
C LEU A 40 5.51 -0.11 13.07
N ARG A 41 5.49 0.00 14.39
CA ARG A 41 6.69 -0.20 15.22
C ARG A 41 7.21 -1.63 15.10
N GLY A 42 6.34 -2.63 15.03
CA GLY A 42 6.75 -4.02 14.76
C GLY A 42 7.42 -4.16 13.40
N GLU A 43 6.85 -3.54 12.35
CA GLU A 43 7.45 -3.50 11.01
C GLU A 43 8.79 -2.76 10.97
N LEU A 44 8.87 -1.58 11.61
CA LEU A 44 10.09 -0.78 11.68
C LEU A 44 11.17 -1.44 12.55
N ALA A 45 10.79 -2.03 13.69
CA ALA A 45 11.71 -2.76 14.56
C ALA A 45 12.26 -3.99 13.83
N SER A 46 11.40 -4.78 13.18
CA SER A 46 11.83 -5.93 12.38
C SER A 46 12.78 -5.52 11.26
N ALA A 47 12.50 -4.42 10.56
CA ALA A 47 13.36 -3.93 9.48
C ALA A 47 14.74 -3.47 10.00
N LEU A 48 14.77 -2.76 11.12
CA LEU A 48 16.02 -2.26 11.73
C LEU A 48 16.84 -3.37 12.41
N GLU A 49 16.19 -4.41 12.95
CA GLU A 49 16.88 -5.59 13.50
C GLU A 49 17.53 -6.43 12.40
N THR A 50 16.89 -6.57 11.23
CA THR A 50 17.49 -7.27 10.07
C THR A 50 18.69 -6.54 9.44
N GLU A 51 18.79 -5.21 9.58
CA GLU A 51 20.00 -4.47 9.21
C GLU A 51 21.17 -4.74 10.17
N GLY A 52 20.90 -5.24 11.39
CA GLY A 52 21.89 -5.48 12.44
C GLY A 52 22.69 -6.78 12.33
N GLU A 53 22.27 -7.75 11.52
CA GLU A 53 22.86 -9.11 11.53
C GLU A 53 23.45 -9.58 10.18
N ALA A 54 23.38 -8.79 9.10
CA ALA A 54 23.72 -9.27 7.75
C ALA A 54 24.73 -8.43 6.92
N ALA A 55 25.53 -7.55 7.52
CA ALA A 55 26.62 -6.87 6.81
C ALA A 55 27.94 -6.87 7.59
N PRO A 56 29.07 -7.29 6.99
CA PRO A 56 30.39 -7.09 7.59
C PRO A 56 30.68 -5.59 7.69
N LEU A 57 31.06 -5.17 8.89
CA LEU A 57 31.38 -3.82 9.37
C LEU A 57 32.51 -3.05 8.62
N ASP A 58 32.84 -3.39 7.37
CA ASP A 58 34.11 -2.95 6.75
C ASP A 58 34.02 -2.12 5.45
N ILE A 59 32.85 -1.58 5.07
CA ILE A 59 32.73 -0.72 3.86
C ILE A 59 32.15 0.69 4.16
N MET A 60 31.92 1.07 5.43
CA MET A 60 31.62 2.45 5.83
C MET A 60 32.77 3.11 6.60
N GLN A 61 33.98 3.00 6.06
CA GLN A 61 35.09 3.84 6.49
C GLN A 61 34.95 5.23 5.85
N HIS A 62 34.78 6.25 6.70
CA HIS A 62 34.94 7.69 6.44
C HIS A 62 33.80 8.44 5.75
N HIS A 63 32.75 8.78 6.50
CA HIS A 63 32.23 10.15 6.45
C HIS A 63 32.62 10.89 7.74
N PRO A 64 33.45 11.94 7.66
CA PRO A 64 33.83 12.70 8.84
C PRO A 64 32.58 13.40 9.39
N LEU A 65 32.33 13.22 10.69
CA LEU A 65 31.59 14.18 11.50
C LEU A 65 32.39 15.49 11.54
N GLU A 66 32.29 16.29 10.48
CA GLU A 66 32.68 17.69 10.53
C GLU A 66 31.48 18.51 10.97
N ALA A 67 31.67 19.20 12.10
CA ALA A 67 30.81 20.27 12.56
C ALA A 67 30.81 21.40 11.53
N ALA A 68 29.96 21.30 10.51
CA ALA A 68 29.74 22.36 9.54
C ALA A 68 28.86 23.45 10.17
N THR A 69 29.55 24.41 10.76
CA THR A 69 29.27 25.85 10.69
C THR A 69 28.20 26.26 9.66
N MET A 70 27.30 27.12 10.13
CA MET A 70 26.32 27.88 9.36
C MET A 70 26.82 28.26 7.97
N SER A 71 26.38 27.54 6.95
CA SER A 71 26.52 27.93 5.55
C SER A 71 25.17 27.78 4.87
N SER A 72 24.82 28.81 4.10
CA SER A 72 23.54 28.97 3.42
C SER A 72 23.28 27.83 2.44
N SER A 73 22.53 26.83 2.87
CA SER A 73 21.88 25.88 1.97
C SER A 73 20.48 26.43 1.68
N THR A 74 20.13 26.55 0.40
CA THR A 74 18.78 26.86 -0.06
C THR A 74 17.85 25.71 0.36
N SER A 75 17.33 25.78 1.59
CA SER A 75 16.35 24.82 2.11
C SER A 75 15.14 24.80 1.17
N THR A 76 14.81 23.64 0.63
CA THR A 76 13.67 23.50 -0.29
C THR A 76 12.34 23.52 0.47
N ILE A 77 12.37 23.08 1.73
CA ILE A 77 11.20 23.09 2.61
C ILE A 77 11.25 24.31 3.51
N TYR A 78 10.33 25.25 3.30
CA TYR A 78 10.14 26.40 4.19
C TYR A 78 9.08 26.09 5.24
N LEU A 79 9.46 26.14 6.52
CA LEU A 79 8.56 25.94 7.65
C LEU A 79 8.20 27.28 8.31
N GLU A 80 6.92 27.56 8.42
CA GLU A 80 6.38 28.72 9.13
C GLU A 80 5.95 28.30 10.54
N LYS A 81 6.56 28.89 11.58
CA LYS A 81 6.17 28.64 12.97
C LYS A 81 4.79 29.27 13.24
N ILE A 82 3.86 28.48 13.78
CA ILE A 82 2.52 28.97 14.14
C ILE A 82 2.47 29.19 15.65
N ALA A 83 1.94 30.34 16.07
CA ALA A 83 1.83 30.69 17.49
C ALA A 83 0.86 29.78 18.26
N ARG A 84 -0.20 29.29 17.61
CA ARG A 84 -1.20 28.37 18.17
C ARG A 84 -1.69 27.39 17.10
N PRO A 85 -1.93 26.11 17.42
CA PRO A 85 -2.54 25.18 16.49
C PRO A 85 -3.91 25.69 16.01
N PRO A 86 -4.33 25.37 14.79
CA PRO A 86 -5.72 25.52 14.38
C PRO A 86 -6.66 24.78 15.35
N ALA A 87 -7.84 25.33 15.65
CA ALA A 87 -8.77 24.76 16.63
C ALA A 87 -9.19 23.30 16.35
N ARG A 88 -9.17 22.87 15.08
CA ARG A 88 -9.44 21.48 14.70
C ARG A 88 -8.38 20.47 15.16
N PHE A 89 -7.20 20.94 15.56
CA PHE A 89 -6.09 20.13 16.06
C PHE A 89 -5.81 20.37 17.55
N ASP A 90 -6.72 21.05 18.28
CA ASP A 90 -6.49 21.50 19.66
C ASP A 90 -6.29 20.32 20.66
N LEU A 91 -6.68 19.10 20.26
CA LEU A 91 -6.45 17.87 21.03
C LEU A 91 -4.99 17.36 20.95
N LEU A 92 -4.18 17.87 20.01
CA LEU A 92 -2.80 17.45 19.78
C LEU A 92 -1.81 18.33 20.56
N THR A 93 -1.85 18.25 21.89
CA THR A 93 -0.74 18.55 22.83
C THR A 93 -0.22 20.00 22.93
N ASN A 94 0.39 20.33 24.08
CA ASN A 94 1.20 21.54 24.33
C ASN A 94 2.54 21.52 23.56
N SER A 95 2.49 21.26 22.25
CA SER A 95 3.67 21.13 21.39
C SER A 95 3.88 22.37 20.51
N PHE A 96 5.10 22.54 20.00
CA PHE A 96 5.35 23.54 18.97
C PHE A 96 4.71 23.08 17.66
N VAL A 97 4.16 24.04 16.92
CA VAL A 97 3.47 23.78 15.66
C VAL A 97 4.14 24.56 14.53
N TYR A 98 4.46 23.85 13.45
CA TYR A 98 5.00 24.44 12.23
C TYR A 98 4.14 24.04 11.04
N LYS A 99 4.06 24.93 10.06
CA LYS A 99 3.31 24.79 8.82
C LYS A 99 4.26 24.72 7.64
N TRP A 100 4.02 23.80 6.72
CA TRP A 100 4.65 23.78 5.41
C TRP A 100 3.56 23.87 4.34
N GLN A 101 3.59 24.95 3.57
CA GLN A 101 2.70 25.13 2.43
C GLN A 101 3.38 24.59 1.17
N THR A 102 2.75 23.62 0.49
CA THR A 102 3.39 22.91 -0.62
C THR A 102 2.37 22.31 -1.58
N LYS A 103 2.85 21.51 -2.53
CA LYS A 103 2.08 20.73 -3.49
C LYS A 103 2.03 19.24 -3.10
N ALA A 104 0.97 18.54 -3.49
CA ALA A 104 0.81 17.12 -3.23
C ALA A 104 1.98 16.27 -3.77
N ALA A 105 2.60 16.68 -4.88
CA ALA A 105 3.82 16.06 -5.43
C ALA A 105 4.95 15.89 -4.40
N LEU A 106 5.09 16.84 -3.46
CA LEU A 106 6.09 16.79 -2.40
C LEU A 106 5.50 16.30 -1.08
N ALA A 107 4.28 16.72 -0.72
CA ALA A 107 3.65 16.34 0.53
C ALA A 107 3.41 14.82 0.63
N ARG A 108 3.07 14.15 -0.48
CA ARG A 108 2.93 12.69 -0.49
C ARG A 108 4.25 11.97 -0.19
N LYS A 109 5.40 12.62 -0.49
CA LYS A 109 6.72 12.06 -0.23
C LYS A 109 7.17 12.15 1.21
N VAL A 110 6.43 12.82 2.09
CA VAL A 110 6.71 12.83 3.53
C VAL A 110 5.65 12.11 4.35
N SER A 111 4.46 11.94 3.77
CA SER A 111 3.39 11.12 4.37
C SER A 111 3.54 9.65 4.02
N GLY A 112 3.82 9.34 2.76
CA GLY A 112 3.87 7.98 2.25
C GLY A 112 2.49 7.41 1.87
N PRO A 113 2.48 6.22 1.24
CA PRO A 113 1.32 5.63 0.57
C PRO A 113 -0.01 5.55 1.37
N MET A 114 0.09 5.30 2.68
CA MET A 114 -0.94 5.22 3.73
C MET A 114 -0.36 5.70 5.08
N ARG A 115 0.35 6.84 5.06
CA ARG A 115 1.01 7.44 6.24
C ARG A 115 2.21 6.66 6.81
N GLU A 116 2.77 5.70 6.08
CA GLU A 116 3.87 4.88 6.61
C GLU A 116 5.17 5.69 6.79
N TRP A 117 5.44 6.65 5.89
CA TRP A 117 6.59 7.56 6.06
C TRP A 117 6.33 8.61 7.13
N ALA A 118 5.09 9.07 7.31
CA ALA A 118 4.73 9.91 8.45
C ALA A 118 4.95 9.17 9.78
N ALA A 119 4.59 7.88 9.84
CA ALA A 119 4.84 7.04 11.01
C ALA A 119 6.34 6.78 11.22
N GLU A 120 7.12 6.59 10.15
CA GLU A 120 8.58 6.46 10.24
C GLU A 120 9.24 7.75 10.73
N LEU A 121 8.81 8.92 10.23
CA LEU A 121 9.28 10.22 10.73
C LEU A 121 8.93 10.40 12.22
N LYS A 122 7.73 10.00 12.62
CA LYS A 122 7.31 9.99 14.03
C LYS A 122 8.16 9.05 14.88
N TYR A 123 8.48 7.85 14.38
CA TYR A 123 9.37 6.90 15.05
C TYR A 123 10.78 7.49 15.25
N ARG A 124 11.34 8.12 14.21
CA ARG A 124 12.71 8.67 14.23
C ARG A 124 12.84 9.97 15.04
N THR A 125 11.77 10.76 15.18
CA THR A 125 11.86 12.14 15.72
C THR A 125 10.86 12.50 16.81
N GLY A 126 9.81 11.69 17.00
CA GLY A 126 8.67 11.99 17.86
C GLY A 126 7.69 13.04 17.31
N VAL A 127 7.90 13.53 16.07
CA VAL A 127 7.04 14.54 15.45
C VAL A 127 5.82 13.88 14.81
N HIS A 128 4.63 14.38 15.14
CA HIS A 128 3.40 14.00 14.49
C HIS A 128 3.12 14.90 13.29
N MET A 129 2.65 14.31 12.19
CA MET A 129 2.39 15.02 10.93
C MET A 129 0.93 14.88 10.53
N GLU A 130 0.31 16.00 10.14
CA GLU A 130 -1.02 16.02 9.52
C GLU A 130 -1.00 16.76 8.18
N LEU A 131 -1.81 16.30 7.24
CA LEU A 131 -1.91 16.85 5.89
C LEU A 131 -3.37 17.21 5.60
N GLU A 132 -3.59 18.39 5.03
CA GLU A 132 -4.90 18.81 4.54
C GLU A 132 -4.77 19.50 3.18
N PRO A 133 -5.76 19.34 2.27
CA PRO A 133 -5.88 20.22 1.12
C PRO A 133 -6.05 21.67 1.58
N THR A 134 -5.27 22.58 1.02
CA THR A 134 -5.39 24.02 1.32
C THR A 134 -6.68 24.59 0.74
N PHE A 135 -7.07 24.14 -0.45
CA PHE A 135 -8.26 24.55 -1.19
C PHE A 135 -9.10 23.32 -1.54
N PRO A 136 -9.75 22.67 -0.54
CA PRO A 136 -10.51 21.43 -0.77
C PRO A 136 -11.63 21.62 -1.80
N GLU A 137 -12.18 22.82 -1.95
CA GLU A 137 -13.22 23.17 -2.93
C GLU A 137 -12.78 23.07 -4.40
N ARG A 138 -11.47 23.04 -4.67
CA ARG A 138 -10.92 22.86 -6.03
C ARG A 138 -10.74 21.39 -6.42
N ILE A 139 -10.97 20.47 -5.47
CA ILE A 139 -10.92 19.03 -5.73
C ILE A 139 -12.28 18.62 -6.33
N PRO A 140 -12.31 17.97 -7.50
CA PRO A 140 -13.55 17.66 -8.18
C PRO A 140 -14.37 16.64 -7.38
N ASP A 141 -15.63 17.00 -7.09
CA ASP A 141 -16.64 16.05 -6.63
C ASP A 141 -17.18 15.25 -7.83
N GLU A 142 -17.48 13.96 -7.63
CA GLU A 142 -17.90 13.05 -8.73
C GLU A 142 -19.20 13.48 -9.44
N GLU A 143 -19.95 14.41 -8.84
CA GLU A 143 -21.26 14.85 -9.34
C GLU A 143 -21.22 16.18 -10.11
N SER A 144 -20.13 16.95 -10.05
CA SER A 144 -20.05 18.29 -10.67
C SER A 144 -19.23 18.29 -11.96
N LYS A 145 -19.77 17.73 -13.05
CA LYS A 145 -19.18 17.87 -14.41
C LYS A 145 -19.45 19.23 -15.07
N THR A 146 -19.99 20.21 -14.33
CA THR A 146 -20.50 21.50 -14.86
C THR A 146 -19.95 22.72 -14.13
N GLY A 147 -18.73 22.65 -13.57
CA GLY A 147 -18.08 23.80 -12.97
C GLY A 147 -17.14 24.50 -13.95
N GLU A 148 -17.52 25.68 -14.46
CA GLU A 148 -16.60 26.68 -15.06
C GLU A 148 -15.61 27.24 -13.99
N GLY A 149 -15.01 26.37 -13.18
CA GLY A 149 -14.22 26.70 -12.00
C GLY A 149 -12.79 26.15 -12.07
N ASP A 150 -11.90 26.79 -11.32
CA ASP A 150 -10.46 26.55 -11.22
C ASP A 150 -10.13 25.20 -10.54
N THR A 151 -10.44 24.07 -11.18
CA THR A 151 -10.11 22.72 -10.68
C THR A 151 -8.66 22.34 -10.99
N TYR A 152 -8.03 21.54 -10.14
CA TYR A 152 -6.68 21.01 -10.41
C TYR A 152 -6.65 20.10 -11.65
N GLU A 153 -5.66 20.31 -12.51
CA GLU A 153 -5.43 19.46 -13.69
C GLU A 153 -4.95 18.06 -13.31
N THR A 154 -4.00 17.98 -12.36
CA THR A 154 -3.42 16.71 -11.91
C THR A 154 -3.41 16.58 -10.39
N ALA A 155 -3.20 15.35 -9.92
CA ALA A 155 -3.01 15.05 -8.50
C ALA A 155 -1.79 15.73 -7.89
N ASP A 156 -0.80 16.09 -8.71
CA ASP A 156 0.47 16.64 -8.28
C ASP A 156 0.34 18.13 -7.93
N ASP A 157 -0.63 18.81 -8.53
CA ASP A 157 -0.87 20.26 -8.43
C ASP A 157 -1.68 20.67 -7.20
N VAL A 158 -2.34 19.70 -6.55
CA VAL A 158 -3.20 19.94 -5.38
C VAL A 158 -2.38 20.64 -4.29
N ASP A 159 -2.84 21.80 -3.84
CA ASP A 159 -2.20 22.54 -2.75
C ASP A 159 -2.46 21.83 -1.43
N ILE A 160 -1.38 21.52 -0.71
CA ILE A 160 -1.42 20.82 0.56
C ILE A 160 -0.76 21.70 1.63
N THR A 161 -1.44 21.81 2.77
CA THR A 161 -0.86 22.34 3.99
C THR A 161 -0.47 21.17 4.89
N VAL A 162 0.82 21.07 5.21
CA VAL A 162 1.37 20.06 6.12
C VAL A 162 1.63 20.71 7.47
N TYR A 163 1.12 20.11 8.55
CA TYR A 163 1.34 20.53 9.93
C TYR A 163 2.27 19.56 10.64
N LEU A 164 3.23 20.09 11.39
CA LEU A 164 4.19 19.35 12.21
C LEU A 164 3.98 19.71 13.68
N PHE A 165 3.79 18.70 14.53
CA PHE A 165 3.54 18.85 15.97
C PHE A 165 4.64 18.13 16.75
N GLY A 166 5.41 18.86 17.56
CA GLY A 166 6.50 18.25 18.33
C GLY A 166 7.34 19.22 19.14
N SER A 167 8.48 18.73 19.65
CA SER A 167 9.50 19.58 20.29
C SER A 167 10.30 20.35 19.23
N GLU A 168 10.89 21.51 19.56
CA GLU A 168 11.70 22.26 18.58
C GLU A 168 12.86 21.42 18.02
N ARG A 169 13.51 20.62 18.87
CA ARG A 169 14.57 19.69 18.43
C ARG A 169 14.01 18.58 17.51
N GLY A 170 12.85 18.03 17.86
CA GLY A 170 12.16 17.03 17.04
C GLY A 170 11.83 17.57 15.66
N ILE A 171 11.26 18.78 15.59
CA ILE A 171 10.90 19.45 14.34
C ILE A 171 12.14 19.77 13.50
N PHE A 172 13.23 20.25 14.10
CA PHE A 172 14.48 20.48 13.39
C PHE A 172 15.04 19.20 12.75
N ASN A 173 15.01 18.08 13.47
CA ASN A 173 15.44 16.79 12.93
C ASN A 173 14.47 16.26 11.85
N CYS A 174 13.16 16.39 12.08
CA CYS A 174 12.13 16.01 11.11
C CYS A 174 12.25 16.80 9.82
N HIS A 175 12.53 18.11 9.91
CA HIS A 175 12.74 18.98 8.76
C HIS A 175 13.88 18.46 7.87
N LYS A 176 15.03 18.10 8.45
CA LYS A 176 16.16 17.50 7.70
C LYS A 176 15.80 16.18 7.02
N LEU A 177 15.06 15.31 7.72
CA LEU A 177 14.61 14.04 7.15
C LEU A 177 13.63 14.27 5.99
N MET A 178 12.69 15.22 6.15
CA MET A 178 11.75 15.60 5.10
C MET A 178 12.47 16.17 3.87
N GLU A 179 13.48 17.02 4.05
CA GLU A 179 14.28 17.56 2.94
C GLU A 179 14.98 16.45 2.15
N THR A 180 15.38 15.37 2.81
CA THR A 180 15.96 14.21 2.13
C THR A 180 14.89 13.32 1.51
N ALA A 181 13.74 13.15 2.18
CA ALA A 181 12.63 12.33 1.71
C ALA A 181 12.04 12.85 0.39
N ILE A 182 11.92 14.18 0.23
CA ILE A 182 11.39 14.77 -1.01
C ILE A 182 12.29 14.55 -2.25
N GLN A 183 13.58 14.25 -2.03
CA GLN A 183 14.54 13.90 -3.07
C GLN A 183 14.42 12.42 -3.48
N GLN A 184 13.80 11.59 -2.66
CA GLN A 184 13.51 10.19 -2.95
C GLN A 184 12.15 10.05 -3.66
N ASP A 185 11.77 8.81 -3.96
CA ASP A 185 10.48 8.45 -4.56
C ASP A 185 9.86 7.31 -3.76
N PRO A 186 9.06 7.61 -2.72
CA PRO A 186 8.31 6.60 -1.98
C PRO A 186 7.32 5.89 -2.89
N VAL A 187 7.36 4.56 -2.87
CA VAL A 187 6.50 3.74 -3.71
C VAL A 187 5.94 2.54 -2.96
N TYR A 188 4.79 2.05 -3.43
CA TYR A 188 4.45 0.67 -3.17
C TYR A 188 5.37 -0.25 -4.00
N VAL A 189 5.70 -1.40 -3.44
CA VAL A 189 6.44 -2.46 -4.14
C VAL A 189 5.59 -3.72 -4.20
N ARG A 190 5.65 -4.43 -5.32
CA ARG A 190 5.03 -5.76 -5.48
C ARG A 190 6.04 -6.72 -6.08
N LEU A 191 6.27 -7.83 -5.39
CA LEU A 191 7.15 -8.90 -5.85
C LEU A 191 6.28 -10.09 -6.25
N GLY A 192 6.10 -10.25 -7.56
CA GLY A 192 5.37 -11.37 -8.15
C GLY A 192 6.21 -12.64 -8.10
N VAL A 193 6.00 -13.43 -7.05
CA VAL A 193 6.63 -14.75 -6.92
C VAL A 193 5.82 -15.77 -7.70
N PHE A 194 6.50 -16.50 -8.59
CA PHE A 194 5.88 -17.57 -9.36
C PHE A 194 6.69 -18.86 -9.29
N ARG A 195 6.02 -19.99 -9.52
CA ARG A 195 6.62 -21.32 -9.62
C ARG A 195 6.16 -22.03 -10.89
N ARG A 196 7.01 -22.89 -11.44
CA ARG A 196 6.64 -23.79 -12.54
C ARG A 196 5.80 -24.96 -12.04
N LEU A 197 4.85 -25.40 -12.84
CA LEU A 197 4.10 -26.63 -12.59
C LEU A 197 4.76 -27.82 -13.29
N HIS A 198 4.90 -28.94 -12.59
CA HIS A 198 5.40 -30.17 -13.19
C HIS A 198 4.43 -30.68 -14.28
N GLY A 199 4.95 -30.90 -15.49
CA GLY A 199 4.15 -31.41 -16.61
C GLY A 199 3.22 -30.39 -17.27
N SER A 200 3.39 -29.09 -16.97
CA SER A 200 2.65 -28.01 -17.63
C SER A 200 3.63 -26.90 -18.04
N ASN A 201 3.30 -26.19 -19.12
CA ASN A 201 4.01 -24.97 -19.52
C ASN A 201 3.52 -23.74 -18.76
N GLU A 202 2.56 -23.90 -17.85
CA GLU A 202 2.00 -22.81 -17.06
C GLU A 202 2.75 -22.61 -15.73
N VAL A 203 2.73 -21.36 -15.26
CA VAL A 203 3.22 -20.97 -13.93
C VAL A 203 2.06 -20.61 -13.00
N GLU A 204 2.28 -20.77 -11.70
CA GLU A 204 1.39 -20.28 -10.65
C GLU A 204 2.04 -19.15 -9.87
N TRP A 205 1.24 -18.15 -9.50
CA TRP A 205 1.65 -16.97 -8.76
C TRP A 205 1.14 -17.02 -7.33
N LEU A 206 1.97 -16.57 -6.40
CA LEU A 206 1.59 -16.49 -4.99
C LEU A 206 0.69 -15.27 -4.75
N MET A 207 -0.46 -15.50 -4.13
CA MET A 207 -1.48 -14.50 -3.85
C MET A 207 -1.82 -14.45 -2.36
N LEU A 208 -2.16 -13.26 -1.87
CA LEU A 208 -2.62 -12.98 -0.51
C LEU A 208 -3.90 -12.16 -0.52
N ARG A 209 -4.66 -12.24 0.58
CA ARG A 209 -5.80 -11.36 0.83
C ARG A 209 -5.58 -10.55 2.10
N ARG A 210 -5.29 -9.27 1.92
CA ARG A 210 -5.10 -8.31 3.03
C ARG A 210 -6.44 -7.71 3.43
N ILE A 211 -6.76 -7.76 4.71
CA ILE A 211 -7.90 -7.10 5.35
C ILE A 211 -7.48 -5.65 5.61
N ASN A 212 -8.13 -4.72 4.92
CA ASN A 212 -7.85 -3.30 5.09
C ASN A 212 -8.60 -2.76 6.31
N ARG A 213 -8.01 -1.76 6.96
CA ARG A 213 -8.60 -1.06 8.11
C ARG A 213 -9.89 -0.34 7.72
N GLU A 214 -10.74 -0.04 8.71
CA GLU A 214 -11.96 0.76 8.50
C GLU A 214 -11.65 2.18 8.03
N MET A 215 -10.62 2.80 8.60
CA MET A 215 -10.07 4.10 8.19
C MET A 215 -9.22 3.96 6.92
N ARG A 216 -9.88 3.59 5.81
CA ARG A 216 -9.27 3.49 4.48
C ARG A 216 -9.84 4.56 3.55
N PRO A 217 -9.04 5.05 2.59
CA PRO A 217 -9.56 5.82 1.48
C PRO A 217 -10.71 5.10 0.74
N PRO A 218 -11.67 5.84 0.16
CA PRO A 218 -12.88 5.26 -0.42
C PRO A 218 -12.61 4.34 -1.62
N ASP A 219 -11.48 4.49 -2.30
CA ASP A 219 -11.06 3.72 -3.48
C ASP A 219 -10.43 2.36 -3.14
N ILE A 220 -10.11 2.10 -1.87
CA ILE A 220 -9.50 0.84 -1.43
C ILE A 220 -10.62 -0.07 -0.91
N PRO A 221 -10.85 -1.30 -1.41
CA PRO A 221 -11.93 -2.16 -0.92
C PRO A 221 -11.68 -2.67 0.52
N PRO A 222 -12.68 -3.27 1.20
CA PRO A 222 -12.47 -3.87 2.53
C PRO A 222 -11.37 -4.95 2.56
N ILE A 223 -11.27 -5.77 1.52
CA ILE A 223 -10.25 -6.82 1.39
C ILE A 223 -9.58 -6.67 0.03
N SER A 224 -8.25 -6.68 0.00
CA SER A 224 -7.47 -6.59 -1.24
C SER A 224 -6.83 -7.94 -1.58
N LEU A 225 -7.23 -8.50 -2.72
CA LEU A 225 -6.49 -9.59 -3.37
C LEU A 225 -5.25 -9.00 -4.04
N LYS A 226 -4.06 -9.42 -3.60
CA LYS A 226 -2.77 -8.87 -4.03
C LYS A 226 -1.68 -9.94 -4.15
N LEU A 227 -0.67 -9.67 -4.97
CA LEU A 227 0.63 -10.34 -4.87
C LEU A 227 1.43 -9.78 -3.69
N PRO A 228 2.46 -10.51 -3.20
CA PRO A 228 3.32 -10.06 -2.11
C PRO A 228 3.93 -8.68 -2.34
N GLY A 229 4.17 -7.97 -1.26
CA GLY A 229 4.92 -6.72 -1.20
C GLY A 229 4.13 -5.56 -0.60
N LYS A 230 4.86 -4.68 0.08
CA LYS A 230 4.31 -3.54 0.81
C LYS A 230 4.74 -2.22 0.16
N TRP A 231 5.66 -1.50 0.78
CA TRP A 231 6.19 -0.19 0.40
C TRP A 231 7.67 -0.06 0.78
N THR A 232 8.35 0.93 0.22
CA THR A 232 9.71 1.33 0.60
C THR A 232 9.72 2.07 1.93
N LEU A 233 10.72 1.87 2.78
CA LEU A 233 11.05 2.74 3.92
C LEU A 233 11.90 3.94 3.45
N LEU A 234 12.13 4.93 4.32
CA LEU A 234 13.06 6.02 4.04
C LEU A 234 14.46 5.46 3.78
N TYR A 235 15.11 5.93 2.70
CA TYR A 235 16.45 5.53 2.23
C TYR A 235 16.54 4.13 1.61
N GLU A 236 15.46 3.36 1.60
CA GLU A 236 15.45 1.99 1.09
C GLU A 236 15.31 1.94 -0.43
N ARG A 237 16.06 1.03 -1.08
CA ARG A 237 15.97 0.83 -2.54
C ARG A 237 14.75 -0.01 -2.90
N TYR A 238 14.21 0.16 -4.11
CA TYR A 238 13.00 -0.57 -4.55
C TYR A 238 13.13 -2.10 -4.49
N LYS A 239 14.26 -2.65 -4.96
CA LYS A 239 14.48 -4.10 -4.98
C LYS A 239 14.62 -4.66 -3.56
N GLU A 240 15.31 -3.94 -2.69
CA GLU A 240 15.49 -4.27 -1.28
C GLU A 240 14.14 -4.30 -0.56
N ALA A 241 13.34 -3.24 -0.70
CA ALA A 241 11.98 -3.19 -0.19
C ALA A 241 11.10 -4.35 -0.71
N ALA A 242 11.21 -4.69 -1.99
CA ALA A 242 10.44 -5.79 -2.58
C ALA A 242 10.80 -7.15 -1.95
N ILE A 243 12.09 -7.38 -1.67
CA ILE A 243 12.59 -8.62 -1.06
C ILE A 243 12.20 -8.69 0.42
N ARG A 244 12.46 -7.63 1.19
CA ARG A 244 12.08 -7.55 2.61
C ARG A 244 10.58 -7.80 2.79
N THR A 245 9.77 -7.08 2.02
CA THR A 245 8.31 -7.13 2.18
C THR A 245 7.69 -8.42 1.64
N LEU A 246 8.37 -9.16 0.75
CA LEU A 246 8.00 -10.53 0.42
C LEU A 246 8.15 -11.43 1.65
N TRP A 247 9.30 -11.37 2.32
CA TRP A 247 9.53 -12.18 3.51
C TRP A 247 8.52 -11.85 4.61
N GLU A 248 8.28 -10.56 4.88
CA GLU A 248 7.31 -10.13 5.89
C GLU A 248 5.88 -10.66 5.66
N GLU A 249 5.47 -10.84 4.40
CA GLU A 249 4.13 -11.31 4.05
C GLU A 249 4.03 -12.82 3.80
N THR A 250 5.15 -13.53 3.59
CA THR A 250 5.11 -14.94 3.13
C THR A 250 6.08 -15.88 3.83
N GLY A 251 7.10 -15.36 4.51
CA GLY A 251 8.24 -16.10 5.04
C GLY A 251 9.23 -16.59 3.97
N ILE A 252 9.04 -16.24 2.70
CA ILE A 252 9.92 -16.65 1.60
C ILE A 252 11.11 -15.70 1.50
N THR A 253 12.31 -16.28 1.45
CA THR A 253 13.55 -15.57 1.11
C THR A 253 13.93 -15.84 -0.34
N VAL A 254 14.29 -14.79 -1.08
CA VAL A 254 14.77 -14.90 -2.47
C VAL A 254 16.10 -14.18 -2.63
N ASP A 255 16.93 -14.67 -3.55
CA ASP A 255 18.21 -14.05 -3.85
C ASP A 255 18.03 -12.77 -4.69
N PRO A 256 18.68 -11.64 -4.36
CA PRO A 256 18.53 -10.38 -5.11
C PRO A 256 18.87 -10.45 -6.61
N THR A 257 19.71 -11.41 -7.04
CA THR A 257 20.05 -11.63 -8.44
C THR A 257 18.92 -12.28 -9.23
N SER A 258 18.00 -12.97 -8.55
CA SER A 258 16.81 -13.61 -9.13
C SER A 258 15.59 -12.69 -9.23
N VAL A 259 15.71 -11.44 -8.77
CA VAL A 259 14.62 -10.46 -8.72
C VAL A 259 14.76 -9.43 -9.84
N PHE A 260 13.76 -9.40 -10.73
CA PHE A 260 13.78 -8.58 -11.95
C PHE A 260 12.68 -7.52 -11.93
N PRO A 261 12.97 -6.23 -12.18
CA PRO A 261 11.95 -5.20 -12.32
C PRO A 261 11.15 -5.41 -13.62
N THR A 262 9.84 -5.21 -13.56
CA THR A 262 8.93 -5.48 -14.70
C THR A 262 8.15 -4.25 -15.13
N ALA A 263 7.61 -3.48 -14.19
CA ALA A 263 6.79 -2.31 -14.50
C ALA A 263 6.84 -1.25 -13.40
N GLN A 264 6.45 -0.02 -13.77
CA GLN A 264 6.04 1.02 -12.83
C GLN A 264 4.70 1.57 -13.30
N LEU A 265 3.73 1.62 -12.40
CA LEU A 265 2.43 2.21 -12.68
C LEU A 265 2.19 3.40 -11.74
N TYR A 266 1.72 4.51 -12.31
CA TYR A 266 1.23 5.65 -11.56
C TYR A 266 -0.04 6.16 -12.25
N GLN A 267 -1.19 5.78 -11.68
CA GLN A 267 -2.50 6.23 -12.16
C GLN A 267 -3.28 6.77 -10.97
N THR A 268 -3.59 8.07 -11.04
CA THR A 268 -4.29 8.79 -10.00
C THR A 268 -5.12 9.93 -10.60
N SER A 269 -5.94 10.57 -9.78
CA SER A 269 -6.71 11.78 -10.09
C SER A 269 -6.50 12.80 -8.98
N PRO A 270 -6.83 14.09 -9.17
CA PRO A 270 -6.77 15.10 -8.11
C PRO A 270 -7.46 14.69 -6.80
N LYS A 271 -8.56 13.93 -6.90
CA LYS A 271 -9.27 13.37 -5.74
C LYS A 271 -8.43 12.44 -4.88
N TYR A 272 -7.43 11.77 -5.48
CA TYR A 272 -6.58 10.76 -4.84
C TYR A 272 -5.12 11.24 -4.76
N TYR A 273 -4.91 12.50 -4.37
CA TYR A 273 -3.61 13.19 -4.36
C TYR A 273 -2.53 12.53 -3.49
N TRP A 274 -2.92 11.67 -2.56
CA TRP A 274 -2.02 10.90 -1.68
C TRP A 274 -1.43 9.66 -2.35
N ARG A 275 -1.99 9.19 -3.48
CA ARG A 275 -1.49 7.99 -4.15
C ARG A 275 -0.05 8.16 -4.58
N VAL A 276 0.71 7.09 -4.42
CA VAL A 276 2.10 6.97 -4.89
C VAL A 276 2.20 5.99 -6.06
N PRO A 277 3.32 5.98 -6.80
CA PRO A 277 3.59 4.94 -7.78
C PRO A 277 3.68 3.54 -7.16
N VAL A 278 3.51 2.51 -8.00
CA VAL A 278 3.75 1.11 -7.66
C VAL A 278 4.85 0.56 -8.56
N ARG A 279 5.92 0.03 -7.97
CA ARG A 279 7.00 -0.69 -8.65
C ARG A 279 6.74 -2.20 -8.59
N TYR A 280 6.83 -2.86 -9.73
CA TYR A 280 6.59 -4.29 -9.87
C TYR A 280 7.90 -5.02 -10.17
N PHE A 281 8.01 -6.21 -9.59
CA PHE A 281 9.12 -7.13 -9.75
C PHE A 281 8.60 -8.56 -9.91
N VAL A 282 9.43 -9.45 -10.41
CA VAL A 282 9.18 -10.90 -10.47
C VAL A 282 10.37 -11.69 -9.95
N ALA A 283 10.09 -12.87 -9.40
CA ALA A 283 11.09 -13.85 -9.01
C ALA A 283 10.52 -15.27 -9.16
N GLU A 284 11.34 -16.17 -9.71
CA GLU A 284 11.04 -17.61 -9.75
C GLU A 284 11.41 -18.25 -8.41
N VAL A 285 10.56 -19.14 -7.89
CA VAL A 285 10.85 -19.97 -6.71
C VAL A 285 10.68 -21.46 -7.02
N PRO A 286 11.36 -22.35 -6.27
CA PRO A 286 11.15 -23.80 -6.40
C PRO A 286 9.68 -24.19 -6.22
N HIS A 287 9.25 -25.24 -6.92
CA HIS A 287 7.86 -25.70 -6.86
C HIS A 287 7.41 -26.06 -5.43
N ASP A 288 8.32 -26.66 -4.67
CA ASP A 288 8.17 -27.15 -3.30
C ASP A 288 8.61 -26.13 -2.24
N VAL A 289 8.75 -24.85 -2.60
CA VAL A 289 9.07 -23.78 -1.64
C VAL A 289 8.10 -23.80 -0.47
N ARG A 290 8.63 -23.75 0.76
CA ARG A 290 7.82 -23.65 1.97
C ARG A 290 7.29 -22.23 2.10
N VAL A 291 5.97 -22.08 2.05
CA VAL A 291 5.29 -20.82 2.34
C VAL A 291 4.83 -20.86 3.79
N GLU A 292 5.27 -19.90 4.61
CA GLU A 292 4.92 -19.83 6.03
C GLU A 292 3.74 -18.90 6.30
N GLY A 293 3.47 -17.99 5.37
CA GLY A 293 2.48 -16.92 5.50
C GLY A 293 3.06 -15.66 6.15
N PRO A 294 2.21 -14.68 6.50
CA PRO A 294 2.66 -13.41 7.05
C PRO A 294 3.45 -13.58 8.35
N GLN A 295 4.67 -13.04 8.36
CA GLN A 295 5.56 -12.97 9.52
C GLN A 295 5.30 -11.71 10.34
N VAL A 296 4.94 -10.61 9.67
CA VAL A 296 4.61 -9.34 10.30
C VAL A 296 3.13 -9.03 10.13
N VAL A 297 2.49 -8.58 11.22
CA VAL A 297 1.05 -8.26 11.32
C VAL A 297 0.11 -9.33 10.71
N PRO A 298 0.25 -10.62 11.11
CA PRO A 298 -0.46 -11.72 10.47
C PRO A 298 -1.99 -11.65 10.57
N THR A 299 -2.51 -10.91 11.54
CA THR A 299 -3.94 -10.69 11.76
C THR A 299 -4.58 -9.80 10.69
N GLN A 300 -3.78 -9.07 9.90
CA GLN A 300 -4.26 -8.23 8.80
C GLN A 300 -4.45 -9.01 7.49
N TYR A 301 -4.29 -10.34 7.52
CA TYR A 301 -4.49 -11.21 6.36
C TYR A 301 -5.56 -12.25 6.66
N MET A 302 -6.32 -12.64 5.64
CA MET A 302 -7.30 -13.71 5.79
C MET A 302 -6.58 -15.01 6.14
N ARG A 303 -6.86 -15.56 7.32
CA ARG A 303 -6.36 -16.85 7.82
C ARG A 303 -7.46 -17.53 8.62
N ASN A 304 -7.41 -18.86 8.74
CA ASN A 304 -8.30 -19.68 9.55
C ASN A 304 -9.81 -19.45 9.25
N TRP A 305 -10.17 -19.20 8.00
CA TRP A 305 -11.57 -19.04 7.59
C TRP A 305 -12.30 -20.39 7.49
N ASP A 306 -13.63 -20.37 7.56
CA ASP A 306 -14.44 -21.54 7.25
C ASP A 306 -14.56 -21.72 5.73
N VAL A 307 -13.89 -22.77 5.23
CA VAL A 307 -13.87 -23.13 3.81
C VAL A 307 -15.27 -23.40 3.25
N ARG A 308 -16.17 -24.02 4.03
CA ARG A 308 -17.52 -24.38 3.56
C ARG A 308 -18.38 -23.14 3.41
N LEU A 309 -18.26 -22.21 4.36
CA LEU A 309 -18.94 -20.93 4.31
C LEU A 309 -18.44 -20.08 3.12
N LEU A 310 -17.11 -19.96 2.97
CA LEU A 310 -16.53 -19.09 1.95
C LEU A 310 -16.79 -19.60 0.52
N ARG A 311 -16.88 -20.93 0.31
CA ARG A 311 -17.30 -21.53 -0.98
C ARG A 311 -18.72 -21.17 -1.40
N GLN A 312 -19.59 -20.79 -0.46
CA GLN A 312 -20.96 -20.39 -0.74
C GLN A 312 -21.11 -18.87 -0.92
N SER A 313 -20.02 -18.10 -0.79
CA SER A 313 -20.04 -16.66 -0.98
C SER A 313 -20.47 -16.28 -2.41
N PRO A 314 -21.27 -15.20 -2.58
CA PRO A 314 -21.62 -14.69 -3.89
C PRO A 314 -20.40 -14.12 -4.64
N ASP A 315 -19.32 -13.73 -3.95
CA ASP A 315 -18.12 -13.17 -4.57
C ASP A 315 -17.27 -14.28 -5.24
N PRO A 316 -16.96 -14.20 -6.55
CA PRO A 316 -16.05 -15.12 -7.22
C PRO A 316 -14.67 -15.24 -6.56
N ILE A 317 -14.13 -14.15 -6.00
CA ILE A 317 -12.83 -14.14 -5.31
C ILE A 317 -12.89 -15.03 -4.07
N ASP A 318 -13.97 -14.95 -3.30
CA ASP A 318 -14.16 -15.78 -2.11
C ASP A 318 -14.21 -17.27 -2.47
N ARG A 319 -14.96 -17.63 -3.52
CA ARG A 319 -15.05 -19.02 -3.96
C ARG A 319 -13.70 -19.56 -4.43
N ALA A 320 -12.97 -18.79 -5.24
CA ALA A 320 -11.63 -19.17 -5.71
C ALA A 320 -10.63 -19.27 -4.55
N TRP A 321 -10.70 -18.34 -3.59
CA TRP A 321 -9.89 -18.37 -2.38
C TRP A 321 -10.15 -19.62 -1.55
N ALA A 322 -11.41 -19.99 -1.34
CA ALA A 322 -11.79 -21.21 -0.61
C ALA A 322 -11.46 -22.52 -1.36
N GLN A 323 -11.12 -22.44 -2.65
CA GLN A 323 -10.68 -23.57 -3.45
C GLN A 323 -9.17 -23.77 -3.41
N LEU A 324 -8.40 -22.68 -3.45
CA LEU A 324 -6.95 -22.72 -3.71
C LEU A 324 -6.08 -22.31 -2.53
N ALA A 325 -6.59 -21.46 -1.64
CA ALA A 325 -5.80 -20.89 -0.56
C ALA A 325 -5.72 -21.86 0.63
N ASP A 326 -4.55 -21.90 1.28
CA ASP A 326 -4.36 -22.61 2.53
C ASP A 326 -4.80 -21.73 3.71
N PRO A 327 -5.80 -22.14 4.53
CA PRO A 327 -6.26 -21.37 5.68
C PRO A 327 -5.17 -21.14 6.73
N ILE A 328 -4.15 -22.00 6.82
CA ILE A 328 -3.08 -21.87 7.80
C ILE A 328 -2.16 -20.71 7.42
N THR A 329 -1.67 -20.69 6.19
CA THR A 329 -0.72 -19.66 5.71
C THR A 329 -1.40 -18.38 5.26
N GLY A 330 -2.65 -18.45 4.79
CA GLY A 330 -3.34 -17.30 4.18
C GLY A 330 -2.83 -16.97 2.76
N CYS A 331 -2.21 -17.95 2.09
CA CYS A 331 -1.63 -17.81 0.77
C CYS A 331 -2.29 -18.77 -0.23
N ALA A 332 -2.31 -18.41 -1.50
CA ALA A 332 -2.81 -19.24 -2.59
C ALA A 332 -1.86 -19.23 -3.79
N TRP A 333 -1.73 -20.35 -4.47
CA TRP A 333 -1.11 -20.42 -5.79
C TRP A 333 -2.20 -20.31 -6.86
N MET A 334 -2.13 -19.29 -7.71
CA MET A 334 -3.15 -19.00 -8.73
C MET A 334 -2.50 -18.81 -10.11
N LYS A 335 -3.15 -19.33 -11.16
CA LYS A 335 -2.71 -19.13 -12.54
C LYS A 335 -3.03 -17.72 -13.02
N ALA A 336 -2.21 -17.16 -13.90
CA ALA A 336 -2.41 -15.81 -14.43
C ALA A 336 -3.79 -15.57 -15.08
N PRO A 337 -4.33 -16.48 -15.93
CA PRO A 337 -5.67 -16.30 -16.51
C PRO A 337 -6.77 -16.17 -15.44
N MET A 338 -6.68 -16.94 -14.36
CA MET A 338 -7.63 -16.84 -13.24
C MET A 338 -7.47 -15.51 -12.50
N ILE A 339 -6.24 -15.04 -12.28
CA ILE A 339 -6.02 -13.73 -11.63
C ILE A 339 -6.59 -12.61 -12.51
N ASP A 340 -6.38 -12.66 -13.83
CA ASP A 340 -6.93 -11.69 -14.77
C ASP A 340 -8.47 -11.69 -14.74
N GLU A 341 -9.11 -12.85 -14.71
CA GLU A 341 -10.57 -12.96 -14.56
C GLU A 341 -11.08 -12.38 -13.24
N LEU A 342 -10.43 -12.70 -12.11
CA LEU A 342 -10.81 -12.20 -10.79
C LEU A 342 -10.61 -10.69 -10.65
N GLN A 343 -9.61 -10.12 -11.34
CA GLN A 343 -9.29 -8.69 -11.29
C GLN A 343 -10.04 -7.87 -12.35
N LYS A 344 -10.58 -8.50 -13.40
CA LYS A 344 -11.26 -7.84 -14.51
C LYS A 344 -12.31 -6.80 -14.06
N PRO A 345 -13.20 -7.06 -13.07
CA PRO A 345 -14.19 -6.08 -12.64
C PRO A 345 -13.60 -4.80 -12.03
N LEU A 346 -12.40 -4.87 -11.44
CA LEU A 346 -11.78 -3.77 -10.69
C LEU A 346 -10.59 -3.13 -11.42
N ARG A 347 -9.94 -3.85 -12.34
CA ARG A 347 -8.66 -3.48 -12.94
C ARG A 347 -8.65 -3.51 -14.47
N GLY A 348 -9.69 -4.04 -15.09
CA GLY A 348 -9.73 -4.24 -16.55
C GLY A 348 -8.96 -5.48 -16.99
N GLU A 349 -8.71 -5.57 -18.29
CA GLU A 349 -8.08 -6.73 -18.92
C GLU A 349 -6.55 -6.72 -18.78
N LYS A 350 -5.91 -7.88 -19.04
CA LYS A 350 -4.45 -8.06 -19.05
C LYS A 350 -3.76 -7.63 -17.75
N TYR A 351 -4.40 -7.83 -16.59
CA TYR A 351 -3.92 -7.37 -15.28
C TYR A 351 -2.48 -7.83 -14.99
N MET A 352 -2.18 -9.12 -15.20
CA MET A 352 -0.88 -9.73 -14.96
C MET A 352 0.15 -9.25 -15.99
N ALA A 353 -0.19 -9.27 -17.28
CA ALA A 353 0.75 -8.90 -18.36
C ALA A 353 1.21 -7.43 -18.26
N THR A 354 0.34 -6.50 -17.88
CA THR A 354 0.72 -5.08 -17.67
C THR A 354 1.72 -4.89 -16.53
N ARG A 355 1.79 -5.83 -15.58
CA ARG A 355 2.52 -5.65 -14.31
C ARG A 355 3.74 -6.55 -14.18
N TYR A 356 3.65 -7.78 -14.64
CA TYR A 356 4.59 -8.86 -14.30
C TYR A 356 5.21 -9.54 -15.53
N THR A 357 5.14 -8.93 -16.71
CA THR A 357 5.91 -9.39 -17.87
C THR A 357 7.41 -9.23 -17.59
N PRO A 358 8.19 -10.32 -17.52
CA PRO A 358 9.62 -10.22 -17.22
C PRO A 358 10.37 -9.50 -18.33
N PRO A 359 11.47 -8.78 -18.02
CA PRO A 359 12.29 -8.16 -19.05
C PRO A 359 13.09 -9.23 -19.81
N PRO A 360 13.42 -9.01 -21.11
CA PRO A 360 14.10 -10.03 -21.93
C PRO A 360 15.40 -10.56 -21.32
N TYR A 361 16.21 -9.71 -20.68
CA TYR A 361 17.49 -10.09 -20.07
C TYR A 361 17.37 -11.03 -18.86
N SER A 362 16.16 -11.27 -18.35
CA SER A 362 15.91 -12.23 -17.26
C SER A 362 15.83 -13.68 -17.75
N ASN A 363 15.63 -13.91 -19.05
CA ASN A 363 15.29 -15.22 -19.64
C ASN A 363 14.00 -15.86 -19.08
N LEU A 364 13.13 -15.07 -18.44
CA LEU A 364 11.87 -15.56 -17.86
C LEU A 364 10.64 -15.28 -18.73
N GLN A 365 10.76 -14.55 -19.84
CA GLN A 365 9.61 -14.15 -20.66
C GLN A 365 8.86 -15.36 -21.25
N GLU A 366 9.59 -16.29 -21.87
CA GLU A 366 9.03 -17.54 -22.43
C GLU A 366 8.50 -18.47 -21.33
N VAL A 367 9.16 -18.48 -20.17
CA VAL A 367 8.77 -19.28 -19.00
C VAL A 367 7.43 -18.84 -18.43
N VAL A 368 7.29 -17.53 -18.27
CA VAL A 368 6.12 -16.91 -17.64
C VAL A 368 4.95 -16.83 -18.62
N GLY A 369 5.23 -16.65 -19.93
CA GLY A 369 4.22 -16.73 -20.98
C GLY A 369 3.19 -15.61 -20.97
N LEU A 370 3.53 -14.42 -20.46
CA LEU A 370 2.64 -13.25 -20.45
C LEU A 370 2.77 -12.34 -21.70
N GLY A 371 3.82 -12.56 -22.51
CA GLY A 371 4.34 -11.59 -23.48
C GLY A 371 3.75 -11.59 -24.89
N ASP A 372 2.88 -12.52 -25.27
CA ASP A 372 2.45 -12.71 -26.68
C ASP A 372 0.93 -12.58 -26.87
N GLY A 373 0.43 -11.34 -26.74
CA GLY A 373 -0.98 -11.01 -26.92
C GLY A 373 -1.35 -10.31 -28.24
N ASP A 374 -0.40 -10.11 -29.16
CA ASP A 374 -0.63 -9.39 -30.43
C ASP A 374 -0.27 -10.17 -31.71
N GLN A 375 0.35 -11.35 -31.62
CA GLN A 375 0.69 -12.14 -32.82
C GLN A 375 -0.43 -13.10 -33.27
N ASP A 376 -1.30 -13.56 -32.37
CA ASP A 376 -2.37 -14.51 -32.72
C ASP A 376 -3.63 -13.85 -33.32
N THR A 377 -3.81 -12.54 -33.16
CA THR A 377 -4.94 -11.80 -33.75
C THR A 377 -4.67 -11.45 -35.21
N GLN A 378 -3.41 -11.20 -35.59
CA GLN A 378 -3.05 -10.93 -36.99
C GLN A 378 -3.05 -12.19 -37.85
N ASN A 379 -2.72 -13.36 -37.29
CA ASN A 379 -2.73 -14.60 -38.08
C ASN A 379 -4.15 -15.18 -38.27
N LYS A 380 -5.10 -14.93 -37.36
CA LYS A 380 -6.50 -15.35 -37.53
C LYS A 380 -7.33 -14.45 -38.45
N GLU A 381 -6.99 -13.18 -38.60
CA GLU A 381 -7.63 -12.30 -39.58
C GLU A 381 -7.07 -12.49 -41.00
N THR A 382 -5.85 -13.04 -41.13
CA THR A 382 -5.23 -13.31 -42.44
C THR A 382 -5.60 -14.70 -42.99
N GLU A 383 -5.86 -15.70 -42.13
CA GLU A 383 -6.32 -17.04 -42.57
C GLU A 383 -7.84 -17.16 -42.78
N ALA A 384 -8.65 -16.23 -42.26
CA ALA A 384 -10.11 -16.21 -42.47
C ALA A 384 -10.54 -15.48 -43.76
N ALA A 385 -9.57 -14.92 -44.51
CA ALA A 385 -9.83 -14.05 -45.67
C ALA A 385 -9.69 -14.74 -47.03
N ASP A 386 -9.51 -16.07 -47.10
CA ASP A 386 -9.44 -16.74 -48.41
C ASP A 386 -9.91 -18.23 -48.42
N PRO A 387 -11.20 -18.49 -48.66
CA PRO A 387 -11.67 -19.75 -49.18
C PRO A 387 -12.16 -19.56 -50.63
N ASN A 388 -11.25 -19.58 -51.60
CA ASN A 388 -11.47 -19.50 -53.07
C ASN A 388 -11.56 -18.09 -53.71
N ALA A 389 -10.52 -17.25 -53.61
CA ALA A 389 -10.33 -16.12 -54.53
C ALA A 389 -9.10 -16.28 -55.44
#